data_AF-A0AAW6VRW0-F1
#
_entry.id   AF-A0AAW6VRW0-F1
#
_cell.length_a   1.000
_cell.length_b   1.000
_cell.length_c   1.000
_cell.angle_alpha   90.00
_cell.angle_beta   90.00
_cell.angle_gamma   90.00
#
_symmetry.space_group_name_H-M   'P 1'
#
loop_
_entity.id
_entity.type
_entity.pdbx_description
1 polymer ?
#
loop_
_entity_poly.entity_id
_entity_poly.type
_entity_poly.pdbx_seq_one_letter_code
_entity_poly.pdbx_strand_id
1 'polypeptide(L)'
;MGRFITGDIDYKFMVAVQSSRAADRFGYLGETIFYEDEDTKESFPVEIHYNFDKNYLKYVEEELENIKNKLSHNLEKINNFFNSRKVYTDEELAKFLNKTQEETFEILYEYADFKLGNKIKECIEEKGKCEFYAEI
;
A
#
# COMPACT_ATOMS: atom_id res chain seq x y z
N MET A 1 -13.17 11.29 1.75
CA MET A 1 -11.84 11.65 1.23
C MET A 1 -10.88 10.51 1.51
N GLY A 2 -9.93 10.26 0.62
CA GLY A 2 -8.89 9.25 0.79
C GLY A 2 -7.74 9.61 -0.15
N ARG A 3 -6.56 9.02 0.10
CA ARG A 3 -5.38 9.22 -0.73
C ARG A 3 -5.33 8.22 -1.86
N PHE A 4 -4.73 8.60 -2.97
CA PHE A 4 -4.64 7.80 -4.17
C PHE A 4 -3.20 7.63 -4.66
N ILE A 5 -3.01 6.59 -5.45
CA ILE A 5 -1.88 6.42 -6.35
C ILE A 5 -2.42 6.52 -7.77
N THR A 6 -1.71 7.26 -8.61
CA THR A 6 -2.02 7.42 -10.04
C THR A 6 -0.76 7.23 -10.90
N GLY A 7 -0.94 6.87 -12.17
CA GLY A 7 0.14 6.63 -13.12
C GLY A 7 -0.01 5.26 -13.77
N ASP A 8 1.04 4.44 -13.74
CA ASP A 8 0.99 3.08 -14.28
C ASP A 8 0.10 2.14 -13.45
N ILE A 9 -0.20 2.51 -12.20
CA ILE A 9 -1.15 1.83 -11.31
C ILE A 9 -2.19 2.83 -10.79
N ASP A 10 -3.46 2.41 -10.80
CA ASP A 10 -4.55 3.11 -10.12
C ASP A 10 -4.85 2.37 -8.82
N TYR A 11 -4.64 3.04 -7.69
CA TYR A 11 -4.84 2.44 -6.38
C TYR A 11 -5.32 3.45 -5.35
N LYS A 12 -6.19 3.02 -4.44
CA LYS A 12 -6.67 3.86 -3.34
C LYS A 12 -6.10 3.31 -2.05
N PHE A 13 -5.38 4.17 -1.30
CA PHE A 13 -4.87 3.81 0.02
C PHE A 13 -6.01 3.44 0.97
N MET A 14 -5.75 2.45 1.82
CA MET A 14 -6.67 2.12 2.91
C MET A 14 -6.65 3.26 3.95
N VAL A 15 -7.78 3.96 4.06
CA VAL A 15 -7.92 5.16 4.90
C VAL A 15 -7.59 4.84 6.36
N ALA A 16 -6.79 5.69 6.99
CA ALA A 16 -6.30 5.56 8.37
C ALA A 16 -5.46 4.31 8.67
N VAL A 17 -5.10 3.52 7.66
CA VAL A 17 -4.29 2.29 7.81
C VAL A 17 -2.96 2.41 7.08
N GLN A 18 -3.01 2.70 5.78
CA GLN A 18 -1.85 2.53 4.92
C GLN A 18 -1.02 3.80 4.81
N SER A 19 0.30 3.71 4.95
CA SER A 19 1.20 4.86 4.76
C SER A 19 1.23 5.32 3.29
N SER A 20 1.36 6.63 3.04
CA SER A 20 1.67 7.20 1.70
C SER A 20 2.99 6.66 1.15
N ARG A 21 3.93 6.32 2.04
CA ARG A 21 5.24 5.73 1.72
C ARG A 21 5.24 4.20 1.72
N ALA A 22 4.08 3.54 1.68
CA ALA A 22 3.98 2.08 1.71
C ALA A 22 4.83 1.40 0.63
N ALA A 23 4.99 2.03 -0.54
CA ALA A 23 5.82 1.51 -1.62
C ALA A 23 7.32 1.42 -1.29
N ASP A 24 7.82 2.18 -0.29
CA ASP A 24 9.23 2.14 0.13
C ASP A 24 9.67 0.74 0.58
N ARG A 25 8.74 -0.04 1.13
CA ARG A 25 9.00 -1.41 1.61
C ARG A 25 9.45 -2.36 0.50
N PHE A 26 9.13 -2.05 -0.75
CA PHE A 26 9.44 -2.92 -1.90
C PHE A 26 10.79 -2.59 -2.57
N GLY A 27 11.67 -1.87 -1.86
CA GLY A 27 13.06 -1.68 -2.23
C GLY A 27 13.40 -0.36 -2.92
N TYR A 28 12.42 0.50 -3.19
CA TYR A 28 12.63 1.82 -3.80
C TYR A 28 12.21 2.93 -2.83
N LEU A 29 13.15 3.77 -2.39
CA LEU A 29 12.81 4.95 -1.58
C LEU A 29 12.24 6.04 -2.48
N GLY A 30 10.95 6.31 -2.37
CA GLY A 30 10.26 7.27 -3.25
C GLY A 30 10.76 8.71 -3.08
N GLU A 31 10.74 9.47 -4.18
CA GLU A 31 11.15 10.87 -4.23
C GLU A 31 9.99 11.78 -3.81
N THR A 32 10.13 12.50 -2.70
CA THR A 32 9.07 13.41 -2.23
C THR A 32 9.03 14.67 -3.10
N ILE A 33 7.85 14.94 -3.67
CA ILE A 33 7.55 16.16 -4.42
C ILE A 33 6.99 17.20 -3.45
N PHE A 34 7.54 18.40 -3.50
CA PHE A 34 7.13 19.53 -2.66
C PHE A 34 6.44 20.60 -3.53
N TYR A 35 5.35 21.14 -3.01
CA TYR A 35 4.74 22.37 -3.49
C TYR A 35 5.30 23.54 -2.68
N GLU A 36 5.77 24.59 -3.37
CA GLU A 36 6.16 25.85 -2.73
C GLU A 36 5.01 26.85 -2.86
N ASP A 37 4.54 27.37 -1.74
CA ASP A 37 3.57 28.44 -1.72
C ASP A 37 4.23 29.75 -2.20
N GLU A 38 3.69 30.36 -3.25
CA GLU A 38 4.31 31.53 -3.87
C GLU A 38 4.33 32.75 -2.94
N ASP A 39 3.34 32.87 -2.03
CA ASP A 39 3.14 34.00 -1.13
C ASP A 39 3.96 33.85 0.15
N THR A 40 3.95 32.66 0.77
CA THR A 40 4.63 32.41 2.06
C THR A 40 6.05 31.87 1.89
N LYS A 41 6.41 31.35 0.70
CA LYS A 41 7.66 30.61 0.43
C LYS A 41 7.82 29.34 1.26
N GLU A 42 6.73 28.82 1.81
CA GLU A 42 6.73 27.55 2.55
C GLU A 42 6.63 26.37 1.58
N SER A 43 7.38 25.30 1.85
CA SER A 43 7.35 24.08 1.05
C SER A 43 6.61 22.97 1.80
N PHE A 44 5.64 22.35 1.13
CA PHE A 44 4.82 21.28 1.69
C PHE A 44 4.92 20.01 0.83
N PRO A 45 5.09 18.83 1.43
CA PRO A 45 5.11 17.59 0.69
C PRO A 45 3.70 17.26 0.18
N VAL A 46 3.58 16.98 -1.12
CA VAL A 46 2.27 16.73 -1.77
C VAL A 46 2.14 15.32 -2.31
N GLU A 47 3.23 14.80 -2.90
CA GLU A 47 3.25 13.50 -3.55
C GLU A 47 4.59 12.81 -3.35
N ILE A 48 4.63 11.52 -3.62
CA ILE A 48 5.86 10.72 -3.67
C ILE A 48 5.91 10.03 -5.03
N HIS A 49 6.97 10.28 -5.79
CA HIS A 49 7.21 9.64 -7.07
C HIS A 49 7.99 8.34 -6.90
N TYR A 50 7.55 7.32 -7.62
CA TYR A 50 8.17 6.01 -7.67
C TYR A 50 8.39 5.58 -9.12
N ASN A 51 9.53 4.96 -9.38
CA ASN A 51 9.89 4.44 -10.70
C ASN A 51 10.59 3.08 -10.55
N PHE A 52 9.79 2.03 -10.38
CA PHE A 52 10.29 0.66 -10.26
C PHE A 52 10.61 0.10 -11.64
N ASP A 53 11.79 -0.48 -11.81
CA ASP A 53 12.15 -1.27 -12.98
C ASP A 53 12.32 -2.76 -12.63
N LYS A 54 12.73 -3.58 -13.61
CA LYS A 54 12.95 -5.02 -13.39
C LYS A 54 13.98 -5.34 -12.31
N ASN A 55 14.92 -4.45 -11.99
CA ASN A 55 15.90 -4.68 -10.93
C ASN A 55 15.25 -4.74 -9.55
N TYR A 56 14.06 -4.13 -9.40
CA TYR A 56 13.31 -4.15 -8.15
C TYR A 56 12.40 -5.35 -7.97
N LEU A 57 12.12 -6.11 -9.04
CA LEU A 57 11.18 -7.23 -9.00
C LEU A 57 11.52 -8.23 -7.89
N LYS A 58 12.81 -8.54 -7.72
CA LYS A 58 13.28 -9.43 -6.65
C LYS A 58 12.91 -8.90 -5.25
N TYR A 59 13.12 -7.61 -4.98
CA TYR A 59 12.79 -7.02 -3.67
C TYR A 59 11.28 -6.98 -3.44
N VAL A 60 10.51 -6.70 -4.50
CA VAL A 60 9.04 -6.73 -4.45
C VAL A 60 8.56 -8.14 -4.07
N GLU A 61 9.10 -9.17 -4.72
CA GLU A 61 8.73 -10.58 -4.46
C GLU A 61 9.14 -11.05 -3.07
N GLU A 62 10.37 -10.71 -2.63
CA GLU A 62 10.85 -11.05 -1.30
C GLU A 62 9.96 -10.42 -0.22
N GLU A 63 9.62 -9.13 -0.35
CA GLU A 63 8.75 -8.47 0.63
C GLU A 63 7.31 -8.97 0.57
N LEU A 64 6.77 -9.28 -0.62
CA LEU A 64 5.46 -9.93 -0.73
C LEU A 64 5.41 -11.27 0.00
N GLU A 65 6.46 -12.08 -0.10
CA GLU A 65 6.54 -13.35 0.60
C GLU A 65 6.71 -13.14 2.12
N ASN A 66 7.48 -12.13 2.56
CA ASN A 66 7.57 -11.76 3.97
C ASN A 66 6.19 -11.37 4.55
N ILE A 67 5.47 -10.51 3.84
CA ILE A 67 4.12 -10.06 4.24
C ILE A 67 3.16 -11.25 4.27
N LYS A 68 3.18 -12.10 3.24
CA LYS A 68 2.35 -13.31 3.19
C LYS A 68 2.64 -14.25 4.34
N ASN A 69 3.91 -14.42 4.73
CA ASN A 69 4.30 -15.23 5.88
C ASN A 69 3.81 -14.64 7.21
N LYS A 70 3.88 -13.32 7.39
CA LYS A 70 3.32 -12.62 8.56
C LYS A 70 1.80 -12.77 8.65
N LEU A 71 1.10 -12.59 7.53
CA LEU A 71 -0.36 -12.74 7.46
C LEU A 71 -0.78 -14.20 7.65
N SER A 72 0.01 -15.16 7.15
CA SER A 72 -0.24 -16.59 7.27
C SER A 72 -1.68 -16.93 6.88
N HIS A 73 -2.38 -17.71 7.69
CA HIS A 73 -3.79 -18.09 7.53
C HIS A 73 -4.78 -16.90 7.57
N ASN A 74 -4.36 -15.71 8.02
CA ASN A 74 -5.23 -14.53 8.02
C ASN A 74 -5.42 -13.93 6.63
N LEU A 75 -4.47 -14.16 5.69
CA LEU A 75 -4.57 -13.62 4.33
C LEU A 75 -5.84 -14.10 3.61
N GLU A 76 -6.16 -15.39 3.71
CA GLU A 76 -7.37 -15.95 3.10
C GLU A 76 -8.63 -15.41 3.77
N LYS A 77 -8.64 -15.36 5.12
CA LYS A 77 -9.76 -14.82 5.89
C LYS A 77 -10.07 -13.37 5.51
N ILE A 78 -9.04 -12.52 5.44
CA ILE A 78 -9.23 -11.09 5.16
C ILE A 78 -9.62 -10.86 3.69
N ASN A 79 -9.09 -11.64 2.75
CA ASN A 79 -9.56 -11.63 1.37
C ASN A 79 -11.05 -11.98 1.29
N ASN A 80 -11.49 -13.06 1.95
CA ASN A 80 -12.90 -13.47 1.98
C ASN A 80 -13.80 -12.41 2.62
N PHE A 81 -13.32 -11.74 3.67
CA PHE A 81 -14.03 -10.64 4.31
C PHE A 81 -14.27 -9.48 3.34
N PHE A 82 -13.20 -9.00 2.68
CA PHE A 82 -13.30 -7.86 1.76
C PHE A 82 -13.97 -8.18 0.41
N ASN A 83 -13.96 -9.46 -0.02
CA ASN A 83 -14.70 -9.89 -1.20
C ASN A 83 -16.22 -9.92 -0.96
N SER A 84 -16.66 -10.17 0.29
CA SER A 84 -18.08 -10.25 0.65
C SER A 84 -18.65 -8.93 1.19
N ARG A 85 -17.80 -7.98 1.59
CA ARG A 85 -18.23 -6.73 2.25
C ARG A 85 -17.49 -5.52 1.69
N LYS A 86 -18.24 -4.44 1.46
CA LYS A 86 -17.69 -3.15 1.01
C LYS A 86 -17.39 -2.17 2.16
N VAL A 87 -18.01 -2.40 3.32
CA VAL A 87 -17.93 -1.53 4.50
C VAL A 87 -17.83 -2.44 5.72
N TYR A 88 -17.09 -1.99 6.74
CA TYR A 88 -16.87 -2.69 7.99
C TYR A 88 -16.61 -1.69 9.11
N THR A 89 -16.78 -2.13 10.35
CA THR A 89 -16.18 -1.48 11.52
C THR A 89 -14.97 -2.28 12.02
N ASP A 90 -14.06 -1.62 12.75
CA ASP A 90 -12.88 -2.28 13.31
C ASP A 90 -13.27 -3.43 14.26
N GLU A 91 -14.36 -3.28 15.00
CA GLU A 91 -14.93 -4.31 15.87
C GLU A 91 -15.44 -5.53 15.10
N GLU A 92 -16.13 -5.32 13.97
CA GLU A 92 -16.63 -6.40 13.13
C GLU A 92 -15.49 -7.21 12.53
N LEU A 93 -14.45 -6.54 12.04
CA LEU A 93 -13.29 -7.21 11.46
C LEU A 93 -12.50 -7.95 12.54
N ALA A 94 -12.27 -7.34 13.70
CA ALA A 94 -11.56 -7.99 14.81
C ALA A 94 -12.29 -9.24 15.29
N LYS A 95 -13.62 -9.16 15.42
CA LYS A 95 -14.47 -10.31 15.75
C LYS A 95 -14.42 -11.39 14.67
N PHE A 96 -14.43 -11.01 13.39
CA PHE A 96 -14.35 -11.96 12.28
C PHE A 96 -13.00 -12.69 12.23
N LEU A 97 -11.89 -11.98 12.48
CA LEU A 97 -10.55 -12.56 12.52
C LEU A 97 -10.28 -13.33 13.82
N ASN A 98 -11.12 -13.15 14.84
CA ASN A 98 -10.92 -13.63 16.20
C ASN A 98 -9.61 -13.10 16.80
N LYS A 99 -9.47 -11.77 16.77
CA LYS A 99 -8.28 -11.01 17.12
C LYS A 99 -8.63 -9.78 17.96
N THR A 100 -7.64 -9.22 18.65
CA THR A 100 -7.80 -7.89 19.27
C THR A 100 -7.86 -6.82 18.17
N GLN A 101 -8.33 -5.61 18.51
CA GLN A 101 -8.31 -4.48 17.56
C GLN A 101 -6.89 -4.12 17.12
N GLU A 102 -5.91 -4.22 18.03
CA GLU A 102 -4.50 -3.98 17.75
C GLU A 102 -3.93 -5.00 16.76
N GLU A 103 -4.09 -6.30 17.03
CA GLU A 103 -3.67 -7.35 16.10
C GLU A 103 -4.38 -7.22 14.74
N THR A 104 -5.64 -6.79 14.75
CA THR A 104 -6.43 -6.57 13.53
C THR A 104 -5.89 -5.41 12.71
N PHE A 105 -5.47 -4.33 13.37
CA PHE A 105 -4.84 -3.19 12.72
C PHE A 105 -3.51 -3.58 12.08
N GLU A 106 -2.67 -4.36 12.77
CA GLU A 106 -1.42 -4.88 12.21
C GLU A 106 -1.66 -5.77 10.98
N ILE A 107 -2.65 -6.67 11.06
CA ILE A 107 -3.05 -7.51 9.92
C ILE A 107 -3.54 -6.64 8.76
N LEU A 108 -4.35 -5.61 9.04
CA LEU A 108 -4.85 -4.69 8.01
C LEU A 108 -3.72 -3.90 7.35
N TYR A 109 -2.75 -3.44 8.14
CA TYR A 109 -1.58 -2.72 7.65
C TYR A 109 -0.79 -3.59 6.67
N GLU A 110 -0.43 -4.81 7.08
CA GLU A 110 0.28 -5.76 6.24
C GLU A 110 -0.54 -6.16 5.00
N TYR A 111 -1.85 -6.34 5.14
CA TYR A 111 -2.73 -6.66 4.01
C TYR A 111 -2.85 -5.50 3.00
N ALA A 112 -2.93 -4.25 3.47
CA ALA A 112 -2.97 -3.08 2.59
C ALA A 112 -1.68 -2.96 1.78
N ASP A 113 -0.53 -3.16 2.41
CA ASP A 113 0.77 -3.15 1.73
C ASP A 113 0.91 -4.34 0.79
N PHE A 114 0.42 -5.53 1.16
CA PHE A 114 0.39 -6.70 0.27
C PHE A 114 -0.36 -6.39 -1.03
N LYS A 115 -1.51 -5.72 -0.97
CA LYS A 115 -2.27 -5.36 -2.16
C LYS A 115 -1.52 -4.39 -3.07
N LEU A 116 -0.84 -3.41 -2.49
CA LEU A 116 0.00 -2.47 -3.25
C LEU A 116 1.20 -3.18 -3.89
N GLY A 117 1.90 -4.02 -3.14
CA GLY A 117 3.04 -4.80 -3.65
C GLY A 117 2.68 -5.69 -4.83
N ASN A 118 1.50 -6.34 -4.79
CA ASN A 118 1.02 -7.13 -5.93
C ASN A 118 0.77 -6.25 -7.16
N LYS A 119 0.23 -5.02 -6.99
CA LYS A 119 0.04 -4.09 -8.10
C LYS A 119 1.36 -3.63 -8.71
N ILE A 120 2.35 -3.35 -7.88
CA ILE A 120 3.71 -3.00 -8.34
C ILE A 120 4.32 -4.18 -9.11
N LYS A 121 4.21 -5.40 -8.57
CA LYS A 121 4.70 -6.62 -9.22
C LYS A 121 4.06 -6.83 -10.61
N GLU A 122 2.72 -6.86 -10.67
CA GLU A 122 1.94 -7.03 -11.92
C GLU A 122 2.40 -6.01 -12.97
N CYS A 123 2.50 -4.75 -12.57
CA CYS A 123 2.92 -3.65 -13.43
C CYS A 123 4.34 -3.81 -13.99
N ILE A 124 5.32 -4.20 -13.17
CA ILE A 124 6.71 -4.48 -13.62
C ILE A 124 6.74 -5.69 -14.56
N GLU A 125 6.00 -6.75 -14.26
CA GLU A 125 5.94 -7.95 -15.09
C GLU A 125 5.35 -7.68 -16.47
N GLU A 126 4.28 -6.88 -16.54
CA GLU A 126 3.59 -6.54 -17.79
C GLU A 126 4.36 -5.54 -18.65
N LYS A 127 4.89 -4.47 -18.05
CA LYS A 127 5.47 -3.33 -18.77
C LYS A 127 6.98 -3.28 -18.74
N GLY A 128 7.62 -4.03 -17.85
CA GLY A 128 9.06 -3.97 -17.55
C GLY A 128 9.47 -2.80 -16.66
N LYS A 129 8.54 -1.91 -16.34
CA LYS A 129 8.70 -0.78 -15.41
C LYS A 129 7.33 -0.39 -14.83
N CYS A 130 7.34 0.30 -13.70
CA CYS A 130 6.16 0.82 -13.06
C CYS A 130 6.44 2.20 -12.47
N GLU A 131 5.85 3.23 -13.07
CA GLU A 131 5.99 4.62 -12.66
C GLU A 131 4.66 5.17 -12.14
N PHE A 132 4.66 5.71 -10.92
CA PHE A 132 3.44 6.24 -10.29
C PHE A 132 3.72 7.31 -9.23
N TYR A 133 2.67 8.03 -8.87
CA TYR A 133 2.68 9.10 -7.87
C TYR A 133 1.72 8.76 -6.74
N ALA A 134 2.18 8.84 -5.49
CA ALA A 134 1.40 8.57 -4.30
C ALA A 134 1.10 9.85 -3.52
N GLU A 135 -0.19 10.15 -3.28
CA GLU A 135 -0.62 11.30 -2.49
C GLU A 135 -0.24 11.17 -1.01
N ILE A 136 0.17 12.29 -0.40
CA ILE A 136 0.63 12.39 1.00
C ILE A 136 -0.52 12.65 1.98
#